data_AF-A0A1F8HB16-F1
#
_entry.id   AF-A0A1F8HB16-F1
#
_cell.length_a   1.000
_cell.length_b   1.000
_cell.length_c   1.000
_cell.angle_alpha   90.00
_cell.angle_beta   90.00
_cell.angle_gamma   90.00
#
_symmetry.space_group_name_H-M   'P 1'
#
loop_
_entity.id
_entity.type
_entity.pdbx_description
1 polymer ?
#
loop_
_entity_poly.entity_id
_entity_poly.type
_entity_poly.pdbx_seq_one_letter_code
_entity_poly.pdbx_strand_id
1 'polypeptide(L)' 'MSKPILDNLFGSKVRVKVLKFLFRNYPADFSIKEISQRIQETPLETKKEIDLLKEILVVKKK' A
#
# COMPACT_ATOMS: atom_id res chain seq x y z
N MET A 1 12.62 11.11 -11.63
CA MET A 1 12.82 9.79 -10.99
C MET A 1 13.11 9.99 -9.50
N SER A 2 12.08 10.04 -8.65
CA SER A 2 12.28 10.08 -7.18
C SER A 2 12.56 8.68 -6.58
N LYS A 3 13.20 7.79 -7.36
CA LYS A 3 12.99 6.33 -7.27
C LYS A 3 13.37 5.67 -5.93
N PRO A 4 14.42 6.07 -5.18
CA PRO A 4 14.71 5.41 -3.89
C PRO A 4 14.32 6.23 -2.66
N ILE A 5 13.99 7.52 -2.76
CA ILE A 5 13.84 8.36 -1.54
C ILE A 5 12.69 7.87 -0.67
N LEU A 6 11.51 7.63 -1.26
CA LEU A 6 10.35 7.13 -0.52
C LEU A 6 10.55 5.67 -0.12
N ASP A 7 11.12 4.84 -1.00
CA ASP A 7 11.38 3.44 -0.70
C ASP A 7 12.35 3.32 0.49
N ASN A 8 13.36 4.20 0.58
CA ASN A 8 14.29 4.29 1.70
C ASN A 8 13.65 4.86 2.96
N LEU A 9 12.85 5.92 2.84
CA LEU A 9 12.16 6.56 3.97
C LEU A 9 11.18 5.58 4.66
N PHE A 10 10.46 4.80 3.86
CA PHE A 10 9.49 3.83 4.36
C PHE A 10 10.08 2.44 4.56
N GLY A 11 11.31 2.18 4.10
CA GLY A 11 11.96 0.87 4.14
C GLY A 11 11.24 -0.23 3.35
N SER A 12 10.26 0.13 2.52
CA SER A 12 9.41 -0.83 1.80
C SER A 12 8.85 -0.21 0.52
N LYS A 13 9.25 -0.76 -0.61
CA LYS A 13 8.72 -0.40 -1.94
C LYS A 13 7.25 -0.76 -2.09
N VAL A 14 6.82 -1.88 -1.49
CA VAL A 14 5.42 -2.33 -1.50
C VAL A 14 4.55 -1.32 -0.75
N ARG A 15 4.99 -0.84 0.42
CA ARG A 15 4.28 0.20 1.19
C ARG A 15 4.05 1.46 0.37
N VAL A 16 5.09 1.94 -0.31
CA VAL A 16 5.01 3.14 -1.15
C VAL A 16 4.02 2.95 -2.31
N LYS A 17 4.01 1.77 -2.93
CA LYS A 17 3.03 1.43 -3.98
C LYS A 17 1.61 1.39 -3.43
N VAL A 18 1.37 0.75 -2.29
CA VAL A 18 0.06 0.70 -1.61
C VAL A 18 -0.42 2.11 -1.29
N LEU A 19 0.41 2.95 -0.68
CA LEU A 19 0.06 4.33 -0.33
C LEU A 19 -0.30 5.16 -1.56
N LYS A 20 0.50 5.08 -2.63
CA LYS A 20 0.21 5.77 -3.90
C LYS A 20 -1.10 5.29 -4.51
N PHE A 21 -1.35 3.99 -4.47
CA PHE A 21 -2.58 3.41 -5.00
C PHE A 21 -3.80 3.91 -4.22
N LEU A 22 -3.78 3.81 -2.89
CA LEU A 22 -4.89 4.22 -2.04
C LEU A 22 -5.16 5.73 -2.15
N PHE A 23 -4.12 6.56 -2.19
CA PHE A 23 -4.27 8.01 -2.33
C PHE A 23 -4.88 8.42 -3.67
N ARG A 24 -4.51 7.75 -4.78
CA ARG A 24 -5.02 8.08 -6.12
C ARG A 24 -6.45 7.63 -6.36
N ASN A 25 -6.92 6.63 -5.62
CA ASN A 25 -8.23 6.02 -5.80
C ASN A 25 -9.18 6.32 -4.64
N TYR A 26 -8.87 7.30 -3.79
CA TYR A 26 -9.77 7.71 -2.72
C TYR A 26 -10.93 8.56 -3.28
N PRO A 27 -12.18 8.39 -2.81
CA PRO A 27 -12.67 7.33 -1.93
C PRO A 27 -13.07 6.06 -2.72
N ALA A 28 -12.47 4.93 -2.41
CA ALA A 28 -12.91 3.63 -2.92
C ALA A 28 -12.50 2.51 -1.97
N ASP A 29 -13.27 1.43 -2.02
CA ASP A 29 -13.01 0.21 -1.26
C ASP A 29 -12.40 -0.83 -2.18
N PHE A 30 -11.26 -1.37 -1.80
CA PHE A 30 -10.58 -2.44 -2.52
C PHE A 30 -10.24 -3.60 -1.59
N SER A 31 -10.42 -4.81 -2.09
CA SER A 31 -9.90 -6.02 -1.46
C SER A 31 -8.37 -6.10 -1.60
N ILE A 32 -7.72 -6.85 -0.72
CA ILE A 32 -6.26 -7.07 -0.78
C ILE A 32 -5.85 -7.65 -2.14
N LYS A 33 -6.66 -8.56 -2.71
CA LYS A 33 -6.40 -9.20 -4.01
C LYS A 33 -6.45 -8.19 -5.16
N GLU A 34 -7.40 -7.25 -5.14
CA GLU A 34 -7.48 -6.20 -6.14
C GLU A 34 -6.30 -5.24 -6.04
N ILE A 35 -5.94 -4.84 -4.82
CA ILE A 35 -4.78 -3.96 -4.59
C ILE A 35 -3.52 -4.65 -5.11
N SER A 36 -3.27 -5.91 -4.71
CA SER A 36 -2.06 -6.65 -5.10
C SER A 36 -1.93 -6.79 -6.61
N GLN A 37 -3.04 -7.07 -7.31
CA GLN A 37 -3.07 -7.13 -8.78
C GLN A 37 -2.76 -5.77 -9.42
N ARG A 38 -3.32 -4.68 -8.89
CA ARG A 38 -3.14 -3.33 -9.43
C ARG A 38 -1.71 -2.79 -9.21
N ILE A 39 -1.10 -3.10 -8.07
CA ILE A 39 0.28 -2.67 -7.75
C ILE A 39 1.35 -3.65 -8.24
N GLN A 40 0.93 -4.80 -8.80
CA GLN A 40 1.78 -5.88 -9.29
C GLN A 40 2.73 -6.40 -8.21
N GLU A 41 2.18 -6.74 -7.05
CA GLU A 41 2.90 -7.33 -5.92
C GLU A 41 2.14 -8.57 -5.42
N THR A 42 2.75 -9.37 -4.56
CA THR A 42 2.07 -10.56 -4.03
C THR A 42 0.97 -10.17 -3.04
N PRO A 43 -0.13 -10.96 -2.95
CA PRO A 43 -1.18 -10.71 -1.96
C PRO A 43 -0.67 -10.75 -0.51
N LEU A 44 0.34 -11.59 -0.23
CA LEU A 44 0.91 -11.74 1.11
C LEU A 44 1.67 -10.48 1.55
N GLU A 45 2.56 -9.97 0.70
CA GLU A 45 3.31 -8.74 0.99
C GLU A 45 2.38 -7.52 1.04
N THR A 46 1.41 -7.47 0.13
CA THR A 46 0.39 -6.42 0.11
C THR A 46 -0.43 -6.42 1.41
N LYS A 47 -0.86 -7.60 1.88
CA LYS A 47 -1.59 -7.75 3.15
C LYS A 47 -0.76 -7.24 4.32
N LYS A 48 0.49 -7.67 4.41
CA LYS A 48 1.41 -7.28 5.50
C LYS A 48 1.53 -5.76 5.60
N GLU A 49 1.73 -5.07 4.47
CA GLU A 49 1.84 -3.62 4.47
C GLU A 49 0.51 -2.93 4.78
N ILE A 50 -0.62 -3.42 4.27
CA ILE A 50 -1.94 -2.88 4.60
C ILE A 50 -2.24 -3.01 6.09
N ASP A 51 -1.91 -4.15 6.71
CA ASP A 51 -2.15 -4.37 8.13
C ASP A 51 -1.29 -3.42 8.99
N LEU A 52 -0.02 -3.21 8.62
CA LEU A 52 0.83 -2.17 9.23
C LEU A 52 0.23 -0.76 9.06
N LEU A 53 -0.29 -0.43 7.87
CA LEU A 53 -0.92 0.87 7.62
C LEU A 53 -2.22 1.07 8.40
N LYS A 54 -2.94 -0.01 8.76
CA LYS A 54 -4.10 0.05 9.67
C LYS A 54 -3.69 0.29 11.11
N GLU A 55 -2.56 -0.27 11.55
CA GLU A 55 -2.02 -0.05 12.91
C GLU A 55 -1.68 1.42 13.14
N ILE A 56 -1.10 2.09 12.15
CA ILE A 56 -0.76 3.52 12.20
C ILE A 56 -1.91 4.45 11.77
N LEU A 57 -3.14 3.92 11.64
CA LEU A 57 -4.37 4.66 11.32
C LEU A 57 -4.36 5.39 9.96
N VAL A 58 -3.48 5.02 9.03
CA VAL A 58 -3.46 5.57 7.66
C VAL A 58 -4.56 4.94 6.81
N VAL A 59 -4.94 3.70 7.10
CA VAL A 59 -6.06 3.00 6.48
C VAL A 59 -7.12 2.72 7.54
N LYS A 60 -8.38 3.03 7.25
CA LYS A 60 -9.48 2.69 8.16
C LYS A 60 -9.57 1.18 8.33
N LYS A 61 -9.72 0.74 9.58
CA LYS A 61 -10.12 -0.64 9.87
C LYS A 61 -11.55 -0.81 9.35
N LYS A 62 -11.72 -1.70 8.36
CA LYS A 62 -13.01 -2.31 8.08
C LYS A 62 -13.13 -3.58 8.92
#